data_AF-A0A6M1S568-F1
#
_entry.id   AF-A0A6M1S568-F1
#
_cell.length_a   1.000
_cell.length_b   1.000
_cell.length_c   1.000
_cell.angle_alpha   90.00
_cell.angle_beta   90.00
_cell.angle_gamma   90.00
#
_symmetry.space_group_name_H-M   'P 1'
#
loop_
_entity.id
_entity.type
_entity.pdbx_description
1 polymer ?
#
loop_
_entity_poly.entity_id
_entity_poly.type
_entity_poly.pdbx_seq_one_letter_code
_entity_poly.pdbx_strand_id
1 'polypeptide(L)'
;MTTNPVLGYSLPQKLIHWLMAALIFFNLLFTDGMEHWNRLVSRGEAVTPDDIASANVHAYVGIAVLCLAVIRLILRLTHGAPDAPAEEPPILRLASKAAHGTFYLLFFLLPISGAAAYYFGVEAVGSLHGGPLKLLMWLLIVVHIAAVLVHQFYWKTSVAQRMTKG
;
A
#
# COMPACT_ATOMS: atom_id res chain seq x y z
N MET A 1 26.51 22.94 -3.87
CA MET A 1 25.27 22.74 -4.66
C MET A 1 24.09 23.01 -3.75
N THR A 2 23.42 24.14 -3.93
CA THR A 2 22.18 24.46 -3.21
C THR A 2 21.04 23.68 -3.86
N THR A 3 20.67 22.54 -3.28
CA THR A 3 19.47 21.81 -3.70
C THR A 3 18.26 22.69 -3.39
N ASN A 4 17.52 23.11 -4.43
CA ASN A 4 16.22 23.75 -4.21
C ASN A 4 15.36 22.81 -3.35
N PRO A 5 14.84 23.27 -2.20
CA PRO A 5 14.03 22.41 -1.36
C PRO A 5 12.78 22.00 -2.14
N VAL A 6 12.51 20.69 -2.20
CA VAL A 6 11.28 20.17 -2.80
C VAL A 6 10.13 20.57 -1.90
N LEU A 7 9.40 21.63 -2.27
CA LEU A 7 8.32 22.21 -1.46
C LEU A 7 7.09 21.28 -1.33
N GLY A 8 6.93 20.34 -2.27
CA GLY A 8 5.85 19.37 -2.29
C GLY A 8 6.09 18.29 -3.34
N TYR A 9 5.28 17.24 -3.33
CA TYR A 9 5.38 16.17 -4.33
C TYR A 9 4.95 16.66 -5.72
N SER A 10 5.47 16.04 -6.78
CA SER A 10 5.04 16.30 -8.15
C SER A 10 3.63 15.76 -8.41
N LEU A 11 2.94 16.28 -9.43
CA LEU A 11 1.61 15.82 -9.81
C LEU A 11 1.56 14.29 -10.07
N PRO A 12 2.50 13.67 -10.82
CA PRO A 12 2.54 12.21 -10.97
C PRO A 12 2.66 11.46 -9.64
N GLN A 13 3.47 11.96 -8.69
CA GLN A 13 3.63 11.32 -7.37
C GLN A 13 2.32 11.36 -6.56
N LYS A 14 1.56 12.46 -6.65
CA LYS A 14 0.24 12.60 -6.01
C LYS A 14 -0.78 11.67 -6.65
N LEU A 15 -0.91 11.68 -7.98
CA LEU A 15 -1.87 10.85 -8.70
C LEU A 15 -1.66 9.36 -8.41
N ILE A 16 -0.40 8.90 -8.51
CA ILE A 16 -0.08 7.50 -8.22
C ILE A 16 -0.32 7.17 -6.75
N HIS A 17 -0.01 8.07 -5.81
CA HIS A 17 -0.32 7.83 -4.40
C HIS A 17 -1.80 7.59 -4.17
N TRP A 18 -2.66 8.51 -4.64
CA TRP A 18 -4.09 8.44 -4.38
C TRP A 18 -4.75 7.28 -5.14
N LEU A 19 -4.30 7.00 -6.37
CA LEU A 19 -4.74 5.81 -7.10
C LEU A 19 -4.36 4.53 -6.35
N MET A 20 -3.10 4.40 -5.90
CA MET A 20 -2.68 3.24 -5.10
C MET A 20 -3.48 3.15 -3.81
N ALA A 21 -3.71 4.26 -3.10
CA ALA A 21 -4.51 4.26 -1.88
C ALA A 21 -5.91 3.73 -2.14
N ALA A 22 -6.59 4.23 -3.18
CA ALA A 22 -7.93 3.76 -3.56
C ALA A 22 -7.94 2.26 -3.90
N LEU A 23 -6.98 1.79 -4.71
CA LEU A 23 -6.88 0.38 -5.09
C LEU A 23 -6.55 -0.53 -3.91
N ILE A 24 -5.66 -0.11 -3.01
CA ILE A 24 -5.31 -0.87 -1.81
C ILE A 24 -6.51 -0.95 -0.87
N PHE A 25 -7.22 0.16 -0.63
CA PHE A 25 -8.43 0.14 0.18
C PHE A 25 -9.51 -0.75 -0.43
N PHE A 26 -9.73 -0.64 -1.75
CA PHE A 26 -10.63 -1.54 -2.46
C PHE A 26 -10.23 -3.00 -2.23
N ASN A 27 -8.96 -3.35 -2.43
CA ASN A 27 -8.51 -4.73 -2.31
C ASN A 27 -8.53 -5.28 -0.88
N LEU A 28 -8.39 -4.41 0.12
CA LEU A 28 -8.46 -4.78 1.54
C LEU A 28 -9.90 -4.93 2.04
N LEU A 29 -10.84 -4.15 1.51
CA LEU A 29 -12.25 -4.16 1.91
C LEU A 29 -13.07 -5.22 1.16
N PHE A 30 -12.77 -5.46 -0.11
CA PHE A 30 -13.52 -6.38 -0.98
C PHE A 30 -12.75 -7.67 -1.22
N THR A 31 -12.53 -8.45 -0.15
CA THR A 31 -11.82 -9.74 -0.21
C THR A 31 -12.74 -10.95 -0.40
N ASP A 32 -14.06 -10.76 -0.32
CA ASP A 32 -15.05 -11.83 -0.25
C ASP A 32 -14.94 -12.88 -1.37
N GLY A 33 -14.73 -12.44 -2.62
CA GLY A 33 -14.59 -13.33 -3.77
C GLY A 33 -13.38 -14.25 -3.66
N MET A 34 -12.22 -13.68 -3.30
CA MET A 34 -10.98 -14.44 -3.10
C MET A 34 -11.09 -15.37 -1.89
N GLU A 35 -11.68 -14.90 -0.79
CA GLU A 35 -11.86 -15.71 0.41
C GLU A 35 -12.86 -16.86 0.18
N HIS A 36 -13.92 -16.62 -0.59
CA HIS A 36 -14.87 -17.66 -0.98
C HIS A 36 -14.19 -18.73 -1.83
N TRP A 37 -13.50 -18.33 -2.90
CA TRP A 37 -12.74 -19.22 -3.74
C TRP A 37 -11.74 -20.05 -2.93
N ASN A 38 -10.95 -19.40 -2.05
CA ASN A 38 -9.95 -20.09 -1.24
C ASN A 38 -10.58 -21.13 -0.31
N ARG A 39 -11.77 -20.85 0.26
CA ARG A 39 -12.50 -21.82 1.09
C ARG A 39 -12.97 -23.04 0.28
N LEU A 40 -13.49 -22.83 -0.92
CA LEU A 40 -13.93 -23.94 -1.79
C LEU A 40 -12.75 -24.86 -2.14
N VAL A 41 -11.64 -24.27 -2.60
CA VAL A 41 -10.42 -25.01 -2.95
C VAL A 41 -9.85 -25.76 -1.75
N SER A 42 -9.77 -25.11 -0.59
CA SER A 42 -9.24 -25.73 0.64
C SER A 42 -10.08 -26.93 1.12
N ARG A 43 -11.35 -27.01 0.73
CA ARG A 43 -12.28 -28.10 1.09
C ARG A 43 -12.45 -29.13 -0.02
N GLY A 44 -11.79 -28.95 -1.17
CA GLY A 44 -11.99 -29.80 -2.35
C GLY A 44 -13.39 -29.69 -2.94
N GLU A 45 -14.08 -28.57 -2.71
CA GLU A 45 -15.42 -28.31 -3.26
C GLU A 45 -15.31 -27.86 -4.73
N ALA A 46 -16.39 -28.03 -5.49
CA ALA A 46 -16.43 -27.61 -6.89
C ALA A 46 -16.37 -26.08 -6.99
N VAL A 47 -15.51 -25.58 -7.89
CA VAL A 47 -15.35 -24.13 -8.16
C VAL A 47 -16.04 -23.80 -9.48
N THR A 48 -16.89 -22.78 -9.47
CA THR A 48 -17.58 -22.30 -10.68
C THR A 48 -16.77 -21.23 -11.43
N PRO A 49 -17.08 -20.95 -12.71
CA PRO A 49 -16.47 -19.83 -13.42
C PRO A 49 -16.71 -18.47 -12.75
N ASP A 50 -17.86 -18.28 -12.10
CA ASP A 50 -18.19 -17.03 -11.39
C ASP A 50 -17.34 -16.85 -10.13
N ASP A 51 -17.03 -17.94 -9.41
CA ASP A 51 -16.11 -17.90 -8.25
C ASP A 51 -14.70 -17.46 -8.68
N ILE A 52 -14.22 -17.99 -9.81
CA ILE A 52 -12.92 -17.63 -10.39
C ILE A 52 -12.93 -16.18 -10.85
N ALA A 53 -13.99 -15.74 -11.54
CA ALA A 53 -14.12 -14.36 -11.98
C ALA A 53 -14.11 -13.38 -10.79
N SER A 54 -14.82 -13.71 -9.72
CA SER A 54 -14.86 -12.92 -8.48
C SER A 54 -13.50 -12.86 -7.78
N ALA A 55 -12.78 -13.99 -7.67
CA ALA A 55 -11.43 -14.03 -7.14
C ALA A 55 -10.43 -13.23 -8.01
N ASN A 56 -10.54 -13.33 -9.33
CA ASN A 56 -9.67 -12.62 -10.27
C ASN A 56 -9.72 -11.10 -10.10
N VAL A 57 -10.85 -10.51 -9.67
CA VAL A 57 -10.93 -9.07 -9.36
C VAL A 57 -9.86 -8.68 -8.32
N HIS A 58 -9.77 -9.43 -7.22
CA HIS A 58 -8.78 -9.18 -6.17
C HIS A 58 -7.34 -9.36 -6.68
N ALA A 59 -7.10 -10.43 -7.45
CA ALA A 59 -5.79 -10.72 -8.02
C ALA A 59 -5.32 -9.62 -8.99
N TYR A 60 -6.18 -9.18 -9.91
CA TYR A 60 -5.86 -8.16 -10.90
C TYR A 60 -5.67 -6.77 -10.28
N VAL A 61 -6.48 -6.40 -9.27
CA VAL A 61 -6.23 -5.16 -8.51
C VAL A 61 -4.89 -5.24 -7.78
N GLY A 62 -4.56 -6.39 -7.17
CA GLY A 62 -3.25 -6.61 -6.55
C GLY A 62 -2.10 -6.45 -7.53
N ILE A 63 -2.19 -7.03 -8.73
CA ILE A 63 -1.19 -6.88 -9.81
C ILE A 63 -1.09 -5.42 -10.27
N ALA A 64 -2.20 -4.71 -10.40
CA ALA A 64 -2.19 -3.29 -10.73
C ALA A 64 -1.44 -2.47 -9.66
N VAL A 65 -1.68 -2.74 -8.38
CA VAL A 65 -0.94 -2.11 -7.26
C VAL A 65 0.55 -2.43 -7.35
N LEU A 66 0.94 -3.67 -7.69
CA LEU A 66 2.34 -4.05 -7.87
C LEU A 66 3.02 -3.22 -8.98
N CYS A 67 2.38 -3.10 -10.14
CA CYS A 67 2.88 -2.28 -11.24
C CYS A 67 3.02 -0.82 -10.84
N LEU A 68 2.00 -0.26 -10.17
CA LEU A 68 2.05 1.11 -9.66
C LEU A 68 3.12 1.30 -8.58
N ALA A 69 3.40 0.28 -7.78
CA ALA A 69 4.46 0.31 -6.77
C ALA A 69 5.85 0.45 -7.42
N VAL A 70 6.10 -0.25 -8.54
CA VAL A 70 7.32 -0.07 -9.34
C VAL A 70 7.44 1.38 -9.82
N ILE A 71 6.38 1.91 -10.43
CA ILE A 71 6.38 3.30 -10.94
C ILE A 71 6.58 4.29 -9.78
N ARG A 72 5.90 4.07 -8.65
CA ARG A 72 6.03 4.88 -7.43
C ARG A 72 7.45 4.85 -6.88
N LEU A 73 8.12 3.70 -6.91
CA LEU A 73 9.51 3.58 -6.48
C LEU A 73 10.44 4.35 -7.42
N ILE A 74 10.27 4.20 -8.74
CA ILE A 74 11.03 4.96 -9.74
C ILE A 74 10.84 6.47 -9.53
N LEU A 75 9.61 6.94 -9.34
CA LEU A 75 9.33 8.35 -9.08
C LEU A 75 9.98 8.83 -7.77
N ARG A 76 9.98 8.01 -6.72
CA ARG A 76 10.64 8.36 -5.45
C ARG A 76 12.15 8.46 -5.59
N LEU A 77 12.77 7.58 -6.38
CA LEU A 77 14.21 7.60 -6.63
C LEU A 77 14.64 8.75 -7.53
N THR A 78 13.80 9.13 -8.51
CA THR A 78 14.12 10.17 -9.50
C THR A 78 13.75 11.58 -9.06
N HIS A 79 12.64 11.75 -8.32
CA HIS A 79 12.14 13.07 -7.90
C HIS A 79 12.35 13.33 -6.40
N GLY A 80 12.77 12.33 -5.63
CA GLY A 80 12.97 12.44 -4.18
C GLY A 80 11.66 12.59 -3.40
N ALA A 81 11.79 13.08 -2.16
CA ALA A 81 10.68 13.45 -1.30
C ALA A 81 10.99 14.78 -0.59
N PRO A 82 9.97 15.60 -0.29
CA PRO A 82 10.11 16.79 0.56
C PRO A 82 10.76 16.46 1.91
N ASP A 83 11.53 17.41 2.43
CA ASP A 83 12.15 17.28 3.75
C ASP A 83 11.10 17.17 4.86
N ALA A 84 11.41 16.37 5.87
CA ALA A 84 10.58 16.27 7.06
C ALA A 84 10.46 17.64 7.76
N PRO A 85 9.29 18.02 8.30
CA PRO A 85 9.13 19.27 9.05
C PRO A 85 10.18 19.41 10.16
N ALA A 86 10.56 20.65 10.47
CA ALA A 86 11.57 20.94 11.49
C ALA A 86 11.03 20.68 12.91
N GLU A 87 9.71 20.78 13.07
CA GLU A 87 8.96 20.57 14.31
C GLU A 87 8.84 19.08 14.67
N GLU A 88 9.13 18.18 13.74
CA GLU A 88 9.00 16.74 13.95
C GLU A 88 10.19 16.20 14.77
N PRO A 89 9.94 15.57 15.94
CA PRO A 89 11.00 15.00 16.77
C PRO A 89 11.84 13.96 16.00
N PRO A 90 13.16 13.85 16.26
CA PRO A 90 14.03 12.93 15.53
C PRO A 90 13.57 11.46 15.55
N ILE A 91 13.00 11.01 16.67
CA ILE A 91 12.46 9.64 16.81
C ILE A 91 11.25 9.40 15.89
N LEU A 92 10.39 10.40 15.73
CA LEU A 92 9.20 10.31 14.87
C LEU A 92 9.57 10.43 13.40
N ARG A 93 10.60 11.22 13.07
CA ARG A 93 11.23 11.23 11.74
C ARG A 93 11.77 9.86 11.36
N LEU A 94 12.44 9.17 12.28
CA LEU A 94 12.92 7.80 12.05
C LEU A 94 11.76 6.82 11.89
N ALA A 95 10.75 6.90 12.75
CA ALA A 95 9.54 6.07 12.65
C ALA A 95 8.81 6.28 11.31
N SER A 96 8.71 7.52 10.83
CA SER A 96 8.15 7.86 9.52
C SER A 96 8.95 7.20 8.40
N LYS A 97 10.29 7.29 8.42
CA LYS A 97 11.14 6.60 7.42
C LYS A 97 10.96 5.08 7.45
N ALA A 98 10.91 4.49 8.65
CA ALA A 98 10.69 3.06 8.83
C ALA A 98 9.32 2.64 8.27
N ALA A 99 8.24 3.33 8.65
CA ALA A 99 6.89 3.06 8.16
C ALA A 99 6.80 3.15 6.63
N HIS A 100 7.38 4.18 6.02
CA HIS A 100 7.44 4.29 4.56
C HIS A 100 8.22 3.13 3.92
N GLY A 101 9.37 2.75 4.50
CA GLY A 101 10.13 1.58 4.05
C GLY A 101 9.30 0.29 4.12
N THR A 102 8.59 0.07 5.22
CA THR A 102 7.70 -1.08 5.39
C THR A 102 6.54 -1.06 4.40
N PHE A 103 5.91 0.09 4.15
CA PHE A 103 4.90 0.22 3.09
C PHE A 103 5.45 -0.18 1.73
N TYR A 104 6.63 0.33 1.35
CA TYR A 104 7.26 -0.06 0.08
C TYR A 104 7.44 -1.57 0.01
N LEU A 105 8.00 -2.21 1.05
CA LEU A 105 8.14 -3.67 1.08
C LEU A 105 6.78 -4.37 0.91
N LEU A 106 5.75 -3.94 1.63
CA LEU A 106 4.42 -4.55 1.56
C LEU A 106 3.73 -4.36 0.21
N PHE A 107 3.95 -3.24 -0.48
CA PHE A 107 3.41 -3.03 -1.83
C PHE A 107 3.92 -4.07 -2.84
N PHE A 108 5.09 -4.67 -2.59
CA PHE A 108 5.60 -5.79 -3.38
C PHE A 108 5.22 -7.14 -2.78
N LEU A 109 5.47 -7.34 -1.48
CA LEU A 109 5.29 -8.63 -0.82
C LEU A 109 3.85 -9.12 -0.87
N LEU A 110 2.86 -8.25 -0.64
CA LEU A 110 1.45 -8.66 -0.65
C LEU A 110 1.02 -9.14 -2.05
N PRO A 111 1.10 -8.35 -3.14
CA PRO A 111 0.70 -8.85 -4.45
C PRO A 111 1.49 -10.07 -4.93
N ILE A 112 2.81 -10.12 -4.67
CA ILE A 112 3.64 -11.26 -5.08
C ILE A 112 3.25 -12.53 -4.33
N SER A 113 3.08 -12.46 -3.01
CA SER A 113 2.65 -13.62 -2.20
C SER A 113 1.23 -14.08 -2.56
N GLY A 114 0.31 -13.13 -2.82
CA GLY A 114 -1.05 -13.44 -3.25
C GLY A 114 -1.08 -14.13 -4.62
N ALA A 115 -0.31 -13.61 -5.59
CA ALA A 115 -0.18 -14.24 -6.90
C ALA A 115 0.48 -15.62 -6.82
N ALA A 116 1.52 -15.78 -5.99
CA ALA A 116 2.17 -17.06 -5.73
C ALA A 116 1.21 -18.11 -5.16
N ALA A 117 0.37 -17.72 -4.20
CA ALA A 117 -0.65 -18.61 -3.65
C ALA A 117 -1.73 -18.96 -4.67
N TYR A 118 -2.28 -17.95 -5.34
CA TYR A 118 -3.45 -18.09 -6.21
C TYR A 118 -3.15 -18.79 -7.54
N TYR A 119 -2.06 -18.41 -8.23
CA TYR A 119 -1.72 -18.95 -9.55
C TYR A 119 -0.75 -20.13 -9.52
N PHE A 120 0.03 -20.27 -8.45
CA PHE A 120 1.10 -21.29 -8.36
C PHE A 120 0.90 -22.28 -7.22
N GLY A 121 -0.19 -22.16 -6.44
CA GLY A 121 -0.55 -23.14 -5.41
C GLY A 121 0.39 -23.16 -4.20
N VAL A 122 1.13 -22.08 -3.94
CA VAL A 122 2.06 -22.00 -2.80
C VAL A 122 1.28 -21.62 -1.53
N GLU A 123 0.67 -22.62 -0.87
CA GLU A 123 -0.24 -22.40 0.27
C GLU A 123 0.40 -21.63 1.45
N ALA A 124 1.67 -21.94 1.76
CA ALA A 124 2.38 -21.31 2.87
C ALA A 124 2.41 -19.77 2.75
N VAL A 125 2.62 -19.23 1.55
CA VAL A 125 2.64 -17.78 1.34
C VAL A 125 1.23 -17.18 1.28
N GLY A 126 0.21 -17.99 0.94
CA GLY A 126 -1.20 -17.58 1.02
C GLY A 126 -1.63 -17.26 2.45
N SER A 127 -1.21 -18.09 3.41
CA SER A 127 -1.46 -17.84 4.84
C SER A 127 -0.81 -16.56 5.34
N LEU A 128 0.44 -16.29 4.91
CA LEU A 128 1.16 -15.06 5.25
C LEU A 128 0.50 -13.83 4.62
N HIS A 129 0.05 -13.95 3.37
CA HIS A 129 -0.64 -12.91 2.63
C HIS A 129 -1.95 -12.49 3.33
N GLY A 130 -2.85 -13.45 3.56
CA GLY A 130 -4.18 -13.20 4.12
C GLY A 130 -4.21 -12.91 5.62
N GLY A 131 -3.14 -13.27 6.35
CA GLY A 131 -3.03 -13.08 7.80
C GLY A 131 -2.09 -11.94 8.20
N PRO A 132 -0.83 -12.24 8.61
CA PRO A 132 0.06 -11.27 9.24
C PRO A 132 0.41 -10.08 8.34
N LEU A 133 0.61 -10.28 7.03
CA LEU A 133 0.94 -9.17 6.12
C LEU A 133 -0.25 -8.22 5.93
N LYS A 134 -1.47 -8.76 5.76
CA LYS A 134 -2.72 -7.98 5.70
C LYS A 134 -2.93 -7.17 7.00
N LEU A 135 -2.73 -7.79 8.16
CA LEU A 135 -2.85 -7.10 9.46
C LEU A 135 -1.82 -5.97 9.59
N LEU A 136 -0.57 -6.23 9.24
CA LEU A 136 0.49 -5.22 9.29
C LEU A 136 0.17 -4.03 8.36
N MET A 137 -0.38 -4.30 7.16
CA MET A 137 -0.83 -3.24 6.26
C MET A 137 -1.92 -2.37 6.90
N TRP A 138 -2.95 -2.98 7.50
CA TRP A 138 -4.01 -2.24 8.19
C TRP A 138 -3.46 -1.36 9.32
N LEU A 139 -2.59 -1.92 10.17
CA LEU A 139 -1.97 -1.18 11.27
C LEU A 139 -1.16 0.02 10.76
N LEU A 140 -0.36 -0.18 9.72
CA LEU A 140 0.43 0.90 9.13
C LEU A 140 -0.47 1.97 8.50
N ILE A 141 -1.56 1.62 7.83
CA ILE A 141 -2.52 2.59 7.28
C ILE A 141 -3.11 3.45 8.39
N VAL A 142 -3.55 2.83 9.50
CA VAL A 142 -4.13 3.56 10.64
C VAL A 142 -3.09 4.50 11.26
N VAL A 143 -1.87 3.99 11.52
CA VAL A 143 -0.78 4.80 12.07
C VAL A 143 -0.40 5.94 11.11
N HIS A 144 -0.37 5.69 9.81
CA HIS A 144 -0.07 6.69 8.78
C HIS A 144 -1.11 7.82 8.79
N ILE A 145 -2.40 7.49 8.79
CA ILE A 145 -3.47 8.48 8.84
C ILE A 145 -3.40 9.26 10.16
N ALA A 146 -3.23 8.58 11.30
CA ALA A 146 -3.09 9.21 12.60
C ALA A 146 -1.91 10.20 12.63
N ALA A 147 -0.75 9.82 12.07
CA ALA A 147 0.40 10.70 11.96
C ALA A 147 0.10 11.95 11.13
N VAL A 148 -0.60 11.81 9.99
CA VAL A 148 -1.04 12.95 9.18
C VAL A 148 -1.98 13.87 9.97
N LEU A 149 -2.89 13.32 10.78
CA LEU A 149 -3.78 14.09 11.64
C LEU A 149 -3.01 14.84 12.74
N VAL A 150 -1.99 14.21 13.36
CA VAL A 150 -1.10 14.87 14.32
C VAL A 150 -0.35 16.03 13.66
N HIS A 151 0.19 15.82 12.46
CA HIS A 151 0.84 16.86 11.68
C HIS A 151 -0.10 18.02 11.36
N GLN A 152 -1.37 17.74 11.05
CA GLN A 152 -2.35 18.75 10.68
C GLN A 152 -2.88 19.55 11.89
N PHE A 153 -3.20 18.88 13.00
CA PHE A 153 -3.93 19.48 14.12
C PHE A 153 -3.06 19.85 15.32
N TYR A 154 -2.04 19.05 15.61
CA TYR A 154 -1.16 19.30 16.76
C TYR A 154 0.03 20.17 16.38
N TRP A 155 0.84 19.71 15.41
CA TRP A 155 2.01 20.48 14.95
C TRP A 155 1.69 21.54 13.90
N LYS A 156 0.47 21.52 13.33
CA LYS A 156 0.00 22.52 12.34
C LYS A 156 0.96 22.70 11.15
N THR A 157 1.56 21.59 10.72
CA THR A 157 2.48 21.52 9.58
C THR A 157 1.72 21.33 8.26
N SER A 158 2.32 21.70 7.13
CA SER A 158 1.73 21.58 5.80
C SER A 158 1.86 20.18 5.17
N VAL A 159 2.16 19.13 5.94
CA VAL A 159 2.48 17.79 5.41
C VAL A 159 1.33 17.22 4.55
N ALA A 160 0.08 17.33 5.01
CA ALA A 160 -1.07 16.85 4.25
C ALA A 160 -1.22 17.58 2.90
N GLN A 161 -0.92 18.89 2.87
CA GLN A 161 -1.06 19.74 1.70
C GLN A 161 -0.06 19.36 0.60
N ARG A 162 1.10 18.79 0.97
CA ARG A 162 2.10 18.29 0.01
C ARG A 162 1.56 17.16 -0.87
N MET A 163 0.51 16.46 -0.42
CA MET A 163 -0.15 15.37 -1.15
C MET A 163 -1.53 15.74 -1.72
N THR A 164 -2.15 16.84 -1.27
CA THR A 164 -3.52 17.20 -1.67
C THR A 164 -3.64 18.47 -2.52
N LYS A 165 -2.68 19.40 -2.44
CA LYS A 165 -2.76 20.71 -3.13
C LYS A 165 -1.71 20.85 -4.22
N GLY A 166 -2.06 21.59 -5.28
CA GLY A 166 -1.26 21.75 -6.51
C GLY A 166 -1.33 20.50 -7.38
#